data_AF-A0A351ASG5-F1
#
_entry.id   AF-A0A351ASG5-F1
#
_cell.length_a   1.000
_cell.length_b   1.000
_cell.length_c   1.000
_cell.angle_alpha   90.00
_cell.angle_beta   90.00
_cell.angle_gamma   90.00
#
_symmetry.space_group_name_H-M   'P 1'
#
loop_
_entity.id
_entity.type
_entity.pdbx_description
1 polymer ?
#
loop_
_entity_poly.entity_id
_entity_poly.type
_entity_poly.pdbx_seq_one_letter_code
_entity_poly.pdbx_strand_id
1 'polypeptide(L)'
;MKNAFPTIAIIILVATAVTGCDFFRRLAGRPDSEWIEAKAESIRQEEETLRVRQDSLEKARKAIADSLAAADSVRLANHRYRFCIILGSFSSKENAERYIEEIEAKGYKGELLTFRNSTAVGVCPTDDEAQAKKSLEDIQRQDFCPKGAWILERKQ
;
A
#
# COMPACT_ATOMS: atom_id res chain seq x y z
N MET A 1 -14.44 45.56 72.87
CA MET A 1 -13.72 44.71 71.90
C MET A 1 -14.56 43.51 71.43
N LYS A 2 -15.85 43.70 71.08
CA LYS A 2 -16.73 42.58 70.67
C LYS A 2 -16.77 42.34 69.15
N ASN A 3 -16.19 43.26 68.36
CA ASN A 3 -16.31 43.25 66.90
C ASN A 3 -14.98 42.96 66.17
N ALA A 4 -13.85 42.85 66.91
CA ALA A 4 -12.53 42.66 66.32
C ALA A 4 -12.30 41.25 65.74
N PHE A 5 -12.89 40.24 66.39
CA PHE A 5 -12.79 38.84 65.96
C PHE A 5 -13.47 38.56 64.61
N PRO A 6 -14.73 38.98 64.35
CA PRO A 6 -15.35 38.80 63.05
C PRO A 6 -14.65 39.59 61.95
N THR A 7 -14.13 40.80 62.22
CA THR A 7 -13.36 41.56 61.23
C THR A 7 -12.04 40.89 60.84
N ILE A 8 -11.31 40.31 61.80
CA ILE A 8 -10.06 39.60 61.49
C ILE A 8 -10.34 38.33 60.70
N ALA A 9 -11.41 37.59 61.04
CA ALA A 9 -11.83 36.41 60.28
C ALA A 9 -12.23 36.75 58.84
N ILE A 10 -12.94 37.86 58.62
CA ILE A 10 -13.30 38.35 57.28
C ILE A 10 -12.06 38.76 56.50
N ILE A 11 -11.09 39.44 57.11
CA ILE A 11 -9.85 39.85 56.45
C ILE A 11 -9.01 38.64 56.03
N ILE A 12 -8.93 37.59 56.86
CA ILE A 12 -8.20 36.36 56.52
C ILE A 12 -8.91 35.61 55.39
N LEU A 13 -10.24 35.52 55.41
CA LEU A 13 -11.04 34.91 54.34
C LEU A 13 -10.83 35.65 53.00
N VAL A 14 -10.86 36.98 53.02
CA VAL A 14 -10.61 37.83 51.83
C VAL A 14 -9.16 37.70 51.37
N ALA A 15 -8.19 37.65 52.30
CA ALA A 15 -6.79 37.44 51.95
C ALA A 15 -6.59 36.11 51.22
N THR A 16 -7.19 35.01 51.70
CA THR A 16 -7.09 33.70 51.02
C THR A 16 -7.79 33.64 49.67
N ALA A 17 -8.82 34.47 49.45
CA ALA A 17 -9.52 34.56 48.17
C ALA A 17 -8.76 35.42 47.13
N VAL A 18 -7.97 36.41 47.57
CA VAL A 18 -7.24 37.35 46.69
C VAL A 18 -5.78 36.93 46.45
N THR A 19 -5.23 36.00 47.25
CA THR A 19 -3.86 35.49 47.08
C THR A 19 -3.73 34.25 46.21
N GLY A 20 -4.79 33.79 45.54
CA GLY A 20 -4.67 32.70 44.58
C GLY A 20 -3.69 33.07 43.46
N CYS A 21 -2.74 32.20 43.13
CA CYS A 21 -1.76 32.41 42.06
C CYS A 21 -2.40 32.80 40.70
N ASP A 22 -3.66 32.41 40.47
CA ASP A 22 -4.41 32.77 39.27
C ASP A 22 -4.91 34.23 39.24
N PHE A 23 -5.17 34.86 40.39
CA PHE A 23 -5.52 36.29 40.43
C PHE A 23 -4.36 37.15 39.93
N PHE A 24 -3.13 36.85 40.38
CA PHE A 24 -1.93 37.54 39.91
C PHE A 24 -1.60 37.23 38.44
N ARG A 25 -1.86 36.00 37.96
CA ARG A 25 -1.70 35.67 36.54
C ARG A 25 -2.63 36.49 35.67
N ARG A 26 -3.91 36.58 36.05
CA ARG A 26 -4.92 37.36 35.34
C ARG A 26 -4.61 38.85 35.35
N LEU A 27 -4.11 39.39 36.47
CA LEU A 27 -3.69 40.78 36.58
C LEU A 27 -2.43 41.09 35.76
N ALA A 28 -1.52 40.12 35.63
CA ALA A 28 -0.31 40.21 34.81
C ALA A 28 -0.55 39.87 33.32
N GLY A 29 -1.80 39.64 32.89
CA GLY A 29 -2.15 39.25 31.53
C GLY A 29 -1.61 37.87 31.11
N ARG A 30 -1.23 37.02 32.08
CA ARG A 30 -0.78 35.65 31.85
C ARG A 30 -1.97 34.68 31.92
N PRO A 31 -1.91 33.56 31.20
CA PRO A 31 -2.97 32.56 31.25
C PRO A 31 -3.23 32.04 32.67
N ASP A 32 -4.50 31.90 33.02
CA ASP A 32 -4.96 31.27 34.26
C ASP A 32 -5.02 29.74 34.12
N SER A 33 -5.21 29.04 35.23
CA SER A 33 -5.30 27.57 35.26
C SER A 33 -6.41 27.03 34.34
N GLU A 34 -7.59 27.65 34.32
CA GLU A 34 -8.71 27.26 33.47
C GLU A 34 -8.35 27.33 31.98
N TRP A 35 -7.68 28.40 31.53
CA TRP A 35 -7.21 28.50 30.16
C TRP A 35 -6.18 27.43 29.80
N ILE A 36 -5.27 27.12 30.73
CA ILE A 36 -4.23 26.09 30.53
C ILE A 36 -4.89 24.71 30.39
N GLU A 37 -5.85 24.38 31.25
CA GLU A 37 -6.58 23.11 31.18
C GLU A 37 -7.43 23.00 29.91
N ALA A 38 -8.17 24.06 29.55
CA ALA A 38 -8.94 24.09 28.31
C ALA A 38 -8.04 23.94 27.07
N LYS A 39 -6.87 24.57 27.06
CA LYS A 39 -5.89 24.42 25.98
C LYS A 39 -5.31 23.00 25.95
N ALA A 40 -4.98 22.43 27.11
CA ALA A 40 -4.49 21.05 27.21
C ALA A 40 -5.53 20.02 26.76
N GLU A 41 -6.82 20.26 27.00
CA GLU A 41 -7.91 19.43 26.46
C GLU A 41 -8.03 19.57 24.94
N SER A 42 -7.96 20.80 24.41
CA SER A 42 -8.02 21.01 22.95
C SER A 42 -6.88 20.32 22.21
N ILE A 43 -5.67 20.34 22.79
CA ILE A 43 -4.48 19.69 22.22
C ILE A 43 -4.67 18.17 22.23
N ARG A 44 -5.16 17.59 23.34
CA ARG A 44 -5.43 16.15 23.43
C ARG A 44 -6.46 15.68 22.40
N GLN A 45 -7.54 16.44 22.22
CA GLN A 45 -8.54 16.13 21.19
C GLN A 45 -7.94 16.23 19.78
N GLU A 46 -7.13 17.25 19.51
CA GLU A 46 -6.46 17.40 18.21
C GLU A 46 -5.48 16.25 17.94
N GLU A 47 -4.68 15.85 18.92
CA GLU A 47 -3.77 14.70 18.84
C GLU A 47 -4.52 13.39 18.55
N GLU A 48 -5.68 13.17 19.18
CA GLU A 48 -6.52 12.01 18.89
C GLU A 48 -7.05 12.03 17.45
N THR A 49 -7.51 13.18 16.97
CA THR A 49 -7.97 13.29 15.56
C THR A 49 -6.82 13.07 14.57
N LEU A 50 -5.62 13.56 14.87
CA LEU A 50 -4.43 13.35 14.06
C LEU A 50 -4.00 11.88 14.07
N ARG A 51 -4.04 11.21 15.23
CA ARG A 51 -3.78 9.77 15.35
C ARG A 51 -4.75 8.94 14.52
N VAL A 52 -6.04 9.23 14.59
CA VAL A 52 -7.06 8.52 13.78
C VAL A 52 -6.80 8.72 12.29
N ARG A 53 -6.47 9.95 11.86
CA ARG A 53 -6.11 10.22 10.47
C ARG A 53 -4.86 9.45 10.05
N GLN A 54 -3.81 9.44 10.87
CA GLN A 54 -2.58 8.70 10.60
C GLN A 54 -2.84 7.19 10.48
N ASP A 55 -3.60 6.60 11.40
CA ASP A 55 -3.98 5.18 11.35
C ASP A 55 -4.76 4.85 10.06
N SER A 56 -5.68 5.73 9.62
CA SER A 56 -6.39 5.53 8.35
C SER A 56 -5.45 5.55 7.14
N LEU A 57 -4.46 6.45 7.14
CA LEU A 57 -3.46 6.55 6.07
C LEU A 57 -2.52 5.35 6.06
N GLU A 58 -2.10 4.87 7.23
CA GLU A 58 -1.27 3.68 7.35
C GLU A 58 -1.99 2.43 6.89
N LYS A 59 -3.27 2.27 7.22
CA LYS A 59 -4.11 1.18 6.69
C LYS A 59 -4.20 1.22 5.17
N ALA A 60 -4.42 2.39 4.58
CA ALA A 60 -4.46 2.53 3.13
C ALA A 60 -3.09 2.22 2.49
N ARG A 61 -1.99 2.72 3.06
CA ARG A 61 -0.63 2.41 2.59
C ARG A 61 -0.32 0.93 2.67
N LYS A 62 -0.71 0.27 3.76
CA LYS A 62 -0.53 -1.17 3.94
C LYS A 62 -1.32 -1.95 2.89
N ALA A 63 -2.57 -1.60 2.64
CA ALA A 63 -3.38 -2.24 1.60
C ALA A 63 -2.75 -2.09 0.19
N ILE A 64 -2.17 -0.92 -0.11
CA ILE A 64 -1.45 -0.69 -1.37
C ILE A 64 -0.18 -1.55 -1.43
N ALA A 65 0.60 -1.59 -0.35
CA ALA A 65 1.82 -2.41 -0.28
C ALA A 65 1.51 -3.90 -0.43
N ASP A 66 0.47 -4.40 0.22
CA ASP A 66 0.00 -5.79 0.13
C ASP A 66 -0.45 -6.12 -1.30
N SER A 67 -1.17 -5.19 -1.96
CA SER A 67 -1.60 -5.33 -3.35
C SER A 67 -0.40 -5.38 -4.32
N LEU A 68 0.60 -4.52 -4.09
CA LEU A 68 1.81 -4.49 -4.89
C LEU A 68 2.64 -5.77 -4.71
N ALA A 69 2.80 -6.23 -3.47
CA ALA A 69 3.51 -7.48 -3.17
C ALA A 69 2.82 -8.70 -3.81
N ALA A 70 1.48 -8.74 -3.78
CA ALA A 70 0.72 -9.77 -4.48
C ALA A 70 0.95 -9.73 -5.99
N ALA A 71 0.90 -8.54 -6.61
CA ALA A 71 1.19 -8.37 -8.04
C ALA A 71 2.62 -8.78 -8.41
N ASP A 72 3.61 -8.41 -7.59
CA ASP A 72 5.00 -8.80 -7.81
C ASP A 72 5.21 -10.31 -7.65
N SER A 73 4.53 -10.96 -6.70
CA SER A 73 4.61 -12.42 -6.55
C SER A 73 4.08 -13.16 -7.78
N VAL A 74 2.99 -12.68 -8.38
CA VAL A 74 2.43 -13.22 -9.62
C VAL A 74 3.38 -12.97 -10.80
N ARG A 75 3.96 -11.78 -10.88
CA ARG A 75 4.93 -11.41 -11.91
C ARG A 75 6.20 -12.27 -11.83
N LEU A 76 6.74 -12.48 -10.63
CA LEU A 76 7.90 -13.34 -10.40
C LEU A 76 7.60 -14.81 -10.71
N ALA A 77 6.40 -15.28 -10.37
CA ALA A 77 5.96 -16.63 -10.74
C ALA A 77 5.89 -16.81 -12.26
N ASN A 78 5.41 -15.80 -13.00
CA ASN A 78 5.31 -15.82 -14.46
C ASN A 78 6.67 -15.59 -15.16
N HIS A 79 7.61 -14.86 -14.56
CA HIS A 79 8.94 -14.59 -15.14
C HIS A 79 10.07 -15.45 -14.58
N ARG A 80 9.74 -16.60 -14.00
CA ARG A 80 10.71 -17.49 -13.37
C ARG A 80 11.82 -17.97 -14.30
N TYR A 81 11.53 -18.12 -15.59
CA TYR A 81 12.43 -18.74 -16.55
C TYR A 81 13.02 -17.74 -17.55
N ARG A 82 14.29 -17.94 -17.92
CA ARG A 82 15.02 -17.09 -18.88
C ARG A 82 14.47 -17.18 -20.30
N PHE A 83 14.08 -18.36 -20.77
CA PHE A 83 13.61 -18.59 -22.12
C PHE A 83 12.15 -19.04 -22.14
N CYS A 84 11.40 -18.59 -23.14
CA CYS A 84 10.02 -18.98 -23.40
C CYS A 84 9.76 -18.97 -24.91
N ILE A 85 8.97 -19.91 -25.42
CA ILE A 85 8.60 -19.95 -26.84
C ILE A 85 7.32 -19.16 -27.05
N ILE A 86 7.37 -18.13 -27.89
CA ILE A 86 6.23 -17.31 -28.25
C ILE A 86 5.56 -17.88 -29.49
N LEU A 87 4.30 -18.27 -29.35
CA LEU A 87 3.47 -18.72 -30.45
C LEU A 87 2.83 -17.55 -31.19
N GLY A 88 2.40 -16.51 -30.48
CA GLY A 88 1.76 -15.35 -31.10
C GLY A 88 1.73 -14.13 -30.19
N SER A 89 1.52 -12.96 -30.78
CA SER A 89 1.31 -11.70 -30.07
C SER A 89 0.06 -11.01 -30.62
N PHE A 90 -0.86 -10.65 -29.73
CA PHE A 90 -2.18 -10.13 -30.07
C PHE A 90 -2.38 -8.76 -29.42
N SER A 91 -2.94 -7.81 -30.16
CA SER A 91 -3.27 -6.49 -29.60
C SER A 91 -4.47 -6.51 -28.65
N SER A 92 -5.36 -7.50 -28.79
CA SER A 92 -6.49 -7.75 -27.88
C SER A 92 -6.14 -8.89 -26.93
N LYS A 93 -6.41 -8.66 -25.64
CA LYS A 93 -6.16 -9.62 -24.56
C LYS A 93 -7.06 -10.85 -24.70
N GLU A 94 -8.32 -10.64 -25.07
CA GLU A 94 -9.33 -11.69 -25.23
C GLU A 94 -8.92 -12.69 -26.32
N ASN A 95 -8.27 -12.22 -27.39
CA ASN A 95 -7.74 -13.11 -28.42
C ASN A 95 -6.57 -13.96 -27.92
N ALA A 96 -5.68 -13.38 -27.09
CA ALA A 96 -4.58 -14.13 -26.48
C ALA A 96 -5.11 -15.17 -25.48
N GLU A 97 -6.13 -14.83 -24.70
CA GLU A 97 -6.81 -15.74 -23.77
C GLU A 97 -7.50 -16.88 -24.51
N ARG A 98 -8.25 -16.62 -25.59
CA ARG A 98 -8.82 -17.71 -26.40
C ARG A 98 -7.74 -18.63 -26.98
N TYR A 99 -6.62 -18.05 -27.43
CA TYR A 99 -5.54 -18.85 -28.00
C TYR A 99 -4.83 -19.69 -26.92
N ILE A 100 -4.66 -19.19 -25.69
CA ILE A 100 -4.05 -19.99 -24.61
C ILE A 100 -4.93 -21.19 -24.22
N GLU A 101 -6.26 -21.02 -24.20
CA GLU A 101 -7.21 -22.11 -23.93
C GLU A 101 -7.10 -23.22 -24.98
N GLU A 102 -6.93 -22.87 -26.26
CA GLU A 102 -6.72 -23.85 -27.33
C GLU A 102 -5.40 -24.62 -27.19
N ILE A 103 -4.37 -23.97 -26.65
CA ILE A 103 -3.05 -24.58 -26.42
C ILE A 103 -3.09 -25.49 -25.18
N GLU A 104 -3.77 -25.06 -24.13
CA GLU A 104 -3.99 -25.86 -22.92
C GLU A 104 -4.85 -27.09 -23.20
N ALA A 105 -5.87 -26.97 -24.06
CA ALA A 105 -6.66 -28.10 -24.53
C ALA A 105 -5.82 -29.16 -25.28
N LYS A 106 -4.67 -28.76 -25.85
CA LYS A 106 -3.70 -29.65 -26.51
C LYS A 106 -2.65 -30.22 -25.55
N GLY A 107 -2.77 -29.93 -24.25
CA GLY A 107 -1.89 -30.46 -23.20
C GLY A 107 -0.63 -29.65 -22.94
N TYR A 108 -0.51 -28.46 -23.52
CA TYR A 108 0.64 -27.57 -23.29
C TYR A 108 0.28 -26.51 -22.26
N LYS A 109 1.14 -26.35 -21.25
CA LYS A 109 1.00 -25.26 -20.28
C LYS A 109 1.42 -23.94 -20.93
N GLY A 110 0.47 -23.04 -21.13
CA GLY A 110 0.71 -21.70 -21.64
C GLY A 110 0.99 -20.67 -20.53
N GLU A 111 1.56 -19.54 -20.92
CA GLU A 111 1.61 -18.31 -20.12
C GLU A 111 1.24 -17.10 -20.98
N LEU A 112 0.54 -16.13 -20.38
CA LEU A 112 0.27 -14.84 -21.00
C LEU A 112 1.32 -13.81 -20.59
N LEU A 113 1.92 -13.18 -21.60
CA LEU A 113 2.97 -12.19 -21.45
C LEU A 113 2.44 -10.84 -21.89
N THR A 114 2.15 -9.97 -20.92
CA THR A 114 1.65 -8.62 -21.19
C THR A 114 2.82 -7.70 -21.55
N PHE A 115 2.83 -7.22 -22.79
CA PHE A 115 3.69 -6.13 -23.25
C PHE A 115 2.91 -4.81 -23.26
N ARG A 116 3.60 -3.71 -23.52
CA ARG A 116 3.00 -2.36 -23.51
C ARG A 116 1.79 -2.21 -24.43
N ASN A 117 1.83 -2.83 -25.61
CA ASN A 117 0.82 -2.67 -26.66
C ASN A 117 0.17 -3.99 -27.12
N SER A 118 0.59 -5.12 -26.55
CA SER A 118 0.12 -6.45 -26.98
C SER A 118 0.29 -7.48 -25.87
N THR A 119 -0.44 -8.57 -25.97
CA THR A 119 -0.30 -9.75 -25.11
C THR A 119 0.21 -10.90 -25.96
N ALA A 120 1.33 -11.50 -25.56
CA ALA A 120 1.87 -12.68 -26.22
C ALA A 120 1.51 -13.96 -25.48
N VAL A 121 1.40 -15.05 -26.24
CA VAL A 121 1.16 -16.39 -25.70
C VAL A 121 2.47 -17.16 -25.76
N GLY A 122 2.99 -17.47 -24.57
CA GLY A 122 4.23 -18.21 -24.34
C GLY A 122 3.97 -19.65 -23.94
N VAL A 123 4.88 -20.56 -24.28
CA VAL A 123 4.86 -21.98 -23.90
C VAL A 123 6.26 -22.50 -23.60
N CYS A 124 6.34 -23.63 -22.90
CA CYS A 124 7.58 -24.36 -22.59
C CYS A 124 8.71 -23.47 -22.03
N PRO A 125 8.47 -22.79 -20.89
CA PRO A 125 9.48 -21.95 -20.28
C PRO A 125 10.64 -22.79 -19.70
N THR A 126 11.88 -22.35 -19.89
CA THR A 126 13.10 -23.02 -19.41
C THR A 126 14.25 -22.03 -19.18
N ASP A 127 15.23 -22.40 -18.35
CA ASP A 127 16.47 -21.63 -18.17
C ASP A 127 17.60 -22.08 -19.10
N ASP A 128 17.42 -23.20 -19.81
CA ASP A 128 18.42 -23.77 -20.73
C ASP A 128 18.12 -23.43 -22.19
N GLU A 129 19.06 -22.77 -22.85
CA GLU A 129 18.97 -22.40 -24.27
C GLU A 129 18.86 -23.62 -25.19
N ALA A 130 19.58 -24.71 -24.91
CA ALA A 130 19.55 -25.92 -25.72
C ALA A 130 18.17 -26.60 -25.64
N GLN A 131 17.58 -26.62 -24.45
CA GLN A 131 16.24 -27.12 -24.24
C GLN A 131 15.19 -26.25 -24.96
N ALA A 132 15.32 -24.91 -24.90
CA ALA A 132 14.41 -24.00 -25.59
C ALA A 132 14.41 -24.22 -27.11
N LYS A 133 15.59 -24.40 -27.71
CA LYS A 133 15.71 -24.70 -29.15
C LYS A 133 15.05 -26.03 -29.52
N LYS A 134 15.31 -27.07 -28.74
CA LYS A 134 14.68 -28.38 -28.94
C LYS A 134 13.16 -28.30 -28.82
N SER A 135 12.66 -27.62 -27.80
CA SER A 135 11.22 -27.42 -27.61
C SER A 135 10.60 -26.63 -28.77
N LEU A 136 11.30 -25.65 -29.35
CA LEU A 136 10.82 -24.94 -30.53
C LEU A 136 10.70 -25.87 -31.74
N GLU A 137 11.71 -26.71 -32.00
CA GLU A 137 11.67 -27.70 -33.08
C GLU A 137 10.51 -28.69 -32.90
N ASP A 138 10.29 -29.16 -31.67
CA ASP A 138 9.21 -30.10 -31.35
C ASP A 138 7.83 -29.46 -31.53
N ILE A 139 7.67 -28.19 -31.15
CA ILE A 139 6.42 -27.43 -31.30
C ILE A 139 6.17 -27.08 -32.77
N GLN A 140 7.20 -26.73 -33.55
CA GLN A 140 7.08 -26.44 -34.99
C GLN A 140 6.54 -27.63 -35.80
N ARG A 141 6.66 -28.86 -35.28
CA ARG A 141 6.06 -30.06 -35.88
C ARG A 141 4.57 -30.22 -35.58
N GLN A 142 4.02 -29.45 -34.65
CA GLN A 142 2.61 -29.50 -34.28
C GLN A 142 1.76 -28.62 -35.19
N ASP A 143 0.56 -29.09 -35.54
CA ASP A 143 -0.35 -28.40 -36.46
C ASP A 143 -0.82 -27.02 -35.95
N PHE A 144 -0.77 -26.81 -34.63
CA PHE A 144 -1.18 -25.55 -34.01
C PHE A 144 -0.11 -24.48 -34.02
N CYS A 145 1.14 -24.85 -34.35
CA CYS A 145 2.26 -23.92 -34.31
C CYS A 145 2.23 -23.00 -35.53
N PRO A 146 2.14 -21.68 -35.33
CA PRO A 146 2.22 -20.74 -36.43
C PRO A 146 3.66 -20.68 -36.96
N LYS A 147 3.79 -20.42 -38.28
CA LYS A 147 5.08 -20.32 -38.97
C LYS A 147 6.03 -19.26 -38.40
N GLY A 148 5.53 -18.36 -37.56
CA GLY A 148 6.28 -17.28 -36.94
C GLY A 148 6.63 -17.52 -35.48
N ALA A 149 6.59 -18.74 -34.95
CA ALA A 149 6.98 -19.01 -33.56
C ALA A 149 8.48 -18.74 -33.33
N TRP A 150 8.81 -18.13 -32.18
CA TRP A 150 10.17 -17.69 -31.86
C TRP A 150 10.47 -17.82 -30.36
N ILE A 151 11.75 -17.84 -29.98
CA ILE A 151 12.17 -17.89 -28.57
C ILE A 151 12.36 -16.47 -28.05
N LEU A 152 11.65 -16.12 -26.99
CA LEU A 152 11.89 -14.95 -26.18
C LEU A 152 12.93 -15.25 -25.10
N GLU A 153 14.07 -14.57 -25.17
CA GLU A 153 15.01 -14.48 -24.05
C GLU A 153 14.65 -13.28 -23.17
N ARG A 154 14.43 -13.54 -21.89
CA ARG A 154 14.18 -12.53 -20.87
C ARG A 154 15.50 -12.23 -20.16
N LYS A 155 15.87 -10.95 -20.12
CA LYS A 155 16.97 -10.49 -19.26
C LYS A 155 16.46 -10.50 -17.82
N GLN A 156 17.04 -11.35 -16.98
CA GLN A 156 16.82 -11.35 -15.54
C GLN A 156 17.48 -10.14 -14.88
#